data_AF-A0A930TZ42-F1
#
_entry.id   AF-A0A930TZ42-F1
#
_cell.length_a   1.000
_cell.length_b   1.000
_cell.length_c   1.000
_cell.angle_alpha   90.00
_cell.angle_beta   90.00
_cell.angle_gamma   90.00
#
_symmetry.space_group_name_H-M   'P 1'
#
loop_
_entity.id
_entity.type
_entity.pdbx_description
1 polymer ?
#
loop_
_entity_poly.entity_id
_entity_poly.type
_entity_poly.pdbx_seq_one_letter_code
_entity_poly.pdbx_strand_id
1 'polypeptide(L)'
;MSTNPGNTFESAPLVNISNVLREFENNLGPSSRNDWFKFRTNRNRSFFYADLYNLQANVDLVLFNRNRQVVARSIRKGTQVELIRLGANDDQSPRRPPLPPGVYYMRVFTRGRRPTSYTLRMASARAPRTIDDPEPPPNGGGGGIGGQNSVLVRDINPGELSALALRTDFVVLNDELYFSADDGRNGRELWRSDGTSAGTQLVVDINRGAESSNPTNLTVFNNFIYFSADDGTGEGIELWRTDGTRNGTQLVADINRGQDSSSPSSFAVVGDTLYFAADDGRTGRELWRVTENNQVSQVADINRGTGSSSPNWLVEFDNALYFSASDGRDGVELWRSNGTIAGTVQVADLNPGDLSSSPSELTVVGDRLYFAADDGRDGRELWRLDSVSNSNRPVLAVDLNPGQVGSNPTDLIEFDNRLYFAADDGRDGRELWRSDGTTISTRLVADINTNFDEGSSPAQFAVVNDRLYFAADDGRGDGRELWRSDGTAGGTTQVDDIGGDQGSNPSSLIGIDDVLYFVANDGTRGLELWRFNT
;
A
#
# COMPACT_ATOMS: atom_id res chain seq x y z
N MET A 1 16.73 7.49 9.89
CA MET A 1 17.59 6.56 10.68
C MET A 1 17.97 5.39 9.78
N SER A 2 19.24 4.97 9.80
CA SER A 2 19.80 3.97 8.89
C SER A 2 19.29 2.56 9.23
N THR A 3 18.72 1.86 8.26
CA THR A 3 18.51 0.42 8.35
C THR A 3 19.87 -0.27 8.43
N ASN A 4 20.10 -1.08 9.48
CA ASN A 4 21.33 -1.86 9.60
C ASN A 4 21.39 -2.88 8.44
N PRO A 5 22.44 -2.88 7.60
CA PRO A 5 22.52 -3.80 6.48
C PRO A 5 22.67 -5.26 6.93
N GLY A 6 22.27 -6.17 6.05
CA GLY A 6 22.47 -7.60 6.24
C GLY A 6 23.91 -8.02 5.95
N ASN A 7 24.45 -8.98 6.70
CA ASN A 7 25.81 -9.50 6.45
C ASN A 7 25.86 -10.52 5.29
N THR A 8 24.71 -11.03 4.88
CA THR A 8 24.54 -11.96 3.74
C THR A 8 23.45 -11.47 2.78
N PHE A 9 23.44 -12.04 1.57
CA PHE A 9 22.44 -11.77 0.54
C PHE A 9 21.01 -12.02 1.03
N GLU A 10 20.80 -13.08 1.81
CA GLU A 10 19.50 -13.52 2.34
C GLU A 10 19.02 -12.62 3.49
N SER A 11 19.94 -12.12 4.31
CA SER A 11 19.65 -11.24 5.45
C SER A 11 19.46 -9.77 5.07
N ALA A 12 19.54 -9.43 3.78
CA ALA A 12 19.52 -8.05 3.33
C ALA A 12 18.15 -7.39 3.62
N PRO A 13 18.10 -6.32 4.44
CA PRO A 13 16.85 -5.63 4.75
C PRO A 13 16.31 -4.93 3.50
N LEU A 14 14.98 -4.87 3.40
CA LEU A 14 14.33 -4.07 2.40
C LEU A 14 14.55 -2.58 2.70
N VAL A 15 15.04 -1.83 1.71
CA VAL A 15 15.18 -0.39 1.77
C VAL A 15 14.41 0.26 0.64
N ASN A 16 13.61 1.26 1.00
CA ASN A 16 12.90 2.08 0.03
C ASN A 16 13.88 3.06 -0.59
N ILE A 17 13.91 3.10 -1.93
CA ILE A 17 14.63 4.08 -2.73
C ILE A 17 13.61 4.75 -3.68
N SER A 18 13.58 6.08 -3.68
CA SER A 18 12.70 6.90 -4.53
C SER A 18 13.52 7.76 -5.49
N ASN A 19 12.95 8.85 -6.01
CA ASN A 19 13.68 9.87 -6.76
C ASN A 19 14.53 10.78 -5.86
N VAL A 20 14.49 10.61 -4.54
CA VAL A 20 15.35 11.31 -3.56
C VAL A 20 16.55 10.45 -3.17
N LEU A 21 17.72 11.09 -3.01
CA LEU A 21 18.92 10.44 -2.50
C LEU A 21 18.75 10.05 -1.04
N ARG A 22 18.75 8.74 -0.78
CA ARG A 22 18.73 8.20 0.57
C ARG A 22 20.13 7.80 1.02
N GLU A 23 20.52 8.22 2.22
CA GLU A 23 21.82 7.96 2.82
C GLU A 23 21.80 6.78 3.80
N PHE A 24 22.83 5.94 3.70
CA PHE A 24 23.09 4.80 4.57
C PHE A 24 24.55 4.85 5.03
N GLU A 25 24.76 5.02 6.33
CA GLU A 25 26.10 5.06 6.92
C GLU A 25 26.38 3.76 7.65
N ASN A 26 27.55 3.16 7.42
CA ASN A 26 27.99 2.02 8.21
C ASN A 26 29.52 1.83 8.18
N ASN A 27 30.00 0.80 8.89
CA ASN A 27 31.40 0.41 8.98
C ASN A 27 31.60 -1.05 8.53
N LEU A 28 32.51 -1.25 7.59
CA LEU A 28 33.05 -2.57 7.28
C LEU A 28 34.29 -2.84 8.14
N GLY A 29 34.51 -4.09 8.54
CA GLY A 29 35.63 -4.49 9.39
C GLY A 29 35.87 -6.00 9.43
N PRO A 30 36.67 -6.48 10.41
CA PRO A 30 37.02 -7.90 10.52
C PRO A 30 35.82 -8.83 10.66
N SER A 31 34.73 -8.37 11.31
CA SER A 31 33.50 -9.10 11.61
C SER A 31 32.38 -8.92 10.58
N SER A 32 32.24 -7.74 9.95
CA SER A 32 31.37 -7.52 8.79
C SER A 32 32.20 -7.08 7.59
N ARG A 33 32.30 -7.95 6.58
CA ARG A 33 33.01 -7.62 5.32
C ARG A 33 32.07 -7.34 4.17
N ASN A 34 30.77 -7.50 4.40
CA ASN A 34 29.73 -7.37 3.41
C ASN A 34 28.52 -6.74 4.06
N ASP A 35 28.09 -5.62 3.52
CA ASP A 35 26.84 -5.02 3.87
C ASP A 35 25.93 -5.12 2.64
N TRP A 36 24.79 -5.76 2.84
CA TRP A 36 23.79 -6.01 1.82
C TRP A 36 22.53 -5.20 2.09
N PHE A 37 22.02 -4.58 1.03
CA PHE A 37 20.75 -3.85 1.02
C PHE A 37 19.86 -4.44 -0.08
N LYS A 38 18.58 -4.69 0.21
CA LYS A 38 17.60 -5.20 -0.75
C LYS A 38 16.65 -4.08 -1.13
N PHE A 39 16.30 -3.91 -2.39
CA PHE A 39 15.28 -2.96 -2.82
C PHE A 39 14.46 -3.52 -3.98
N ARG A 40 13.27 -2.97 -4.18
CA ARG A 40 12.39 -3.33 -5.30
C ARG A 40 12.32 -2.16 -6.27
N THR A 41 12.36 -2.45 -7.57
CA THR A 41 11.92 -1.52 -8.61
C THR A 41 10.63 -2.06 -9.18
N ASN A 42 9.60 -1.21 -9.22
CA ASN A 42 8.29 -1.61 -9.72
C ASN A 42 8.09 -1.22 -11.20
N ARG A 43 9.10 -0.60 -11.84
CA ARG A 43 9.07 -0.13 -13.25
C ARG A 43 10.43 -0.22 -13.91
N ASN A 44 10.46 -0.06 -15.25
CA ASN A 44 11.67 0.25 -16.01
C ASN A 44 12.18 1.64 -15.60
N ARG A 45 13.15 1.69 -14.68
CA ARG A 45 13.71 2.95 -14.18
C ARG A 45 14.61 3.55 -15.25
N SER A 46 14.23 4.70 -15.81
CA SER A 46 15.05 5.44 -16.78
C SER A 46 16.45 5.78 -16.27
N PHE A 47 16.65 5.82 -14.95
CA PHE A 47 17.95 6.01 -14.33
C PHE A 47 18.01 5.37 -12.93
N PHE A 48 19.17 4.84 -12.56
CA PHE A 48 19.50 4.38 -11.20
C PHE A 48 20.86 4.93 -10.80
N TYR A 49 20.95 5.38 -9.55
CA TYR A 49 22.13 6.00 -8.98
C TYR A 49 22.50 5.35 -7.66
N ALA A 50 23.76 4.99 -7.51
CA ALA A 50 24.35 4.73 -6.21
C ALA A 50 25.78 5.24 -6.16
N ASP A 51 26.12 5.99 -5.11
CA ASP A 51 27.50 6.34 -4.82
C ASP A 51 27.91 5.93 -3.41
N LEU A 52 29.20 5.64 -3.26
CA LEU A 52 29.81 5.24 -2.02
C LEU A 52 30.97 6.19 -1.75
N TYR A 53 30.88 6.97 -0.67
CA TYR A 53 31.86 7.99 -0.34
C TYR A 53 32.28 7.91 1.12
N ASN A 54 33.12 8.87 1.54
CA ASN A 54 33.74 8.90 2.88
C ASN A 54 34.63 7.67 3.17
N LEU A 55 35.29 7.16 2.13
CA LEU A 55 36.07 5.91 2.19
C LEU A 55 37.46 6.10 2.78
N GLN A 56 37.79 5.30 3.78
CA GLN A 56 39.13 5.24 4.40
C GLN A 56 39.99 4.08 3.88
N ALA A 57 39.41 3.15 3.13
CA ALA A 57 40.10 2.08 2.41
C ALA A 57 39.33 1.70 1.14
N ASN A 58 39.89 0.78 0.36
CA ASN A 58 39.22 0.27 -0.84
C ASN A 58 37.99 -0.57 -0.47
N VAL A 59 36.82 -0.03 -0.81
CA VAL A 59 35.51 -0.67 -0.66
C VAL A 59 34.84 -0.65 -2.03
N ASP A 60 34.39 -1.80 -2.49
CA ASP A 60 33.79 -1.97 -3.81
C ASP A 60 32.25 -1.97 -3.69
N LEU A 61 31.56 -1.42 -4.70
CA LEU A 61 30.10 -1.41 -4.81
C LEU A 61 29.65 -2.33 -5.96
N VAL A 62 28.69 -3.24 -5.69
CA VAL A 62 28.17 -4.18 -6.70
C VAL A 62 26.66 -4.34 -6.57
N LEU A 63 25.98 -4.20 -7.70
CA LEU A 63 24.54 -4.41 -7.83
C LEU A 63 24.26 -5.81 -8.40
N PHE A 64 23.33 -6.53 -7.77
CA PHE A 64 22.86 -7.86 -8.16
C PHE A 64 21.36 -7.87 -8.39
N ASN A 65 20.87 -8.80 -9.22
CA ASN A 65 19.45 -9.14 -9.30
C ASN A 65 19.08 -10.26 -8.29
N ARG A 66 17.78 -10.59 -8.19
CA ARG A 66 17.25 -11.67 -7.31
C ARG A 66 17.95 -13.02 -7.50
N ASN A 67 18.43 -13.31 -8.70
CA ASN A 67 19.10 -14.57 -9.06
C ASN A 67 20.62 -14.55 -8.76
N ARG A 68 21.12 -13.57 -7.99
CA ARG A 68 22.55 -13.38 -7.65
C ARG A 68 23.45 -13.10 -8.87
N GLN A 69 22.87 -12.71 -10.00
CA GLN A 69 23.65 -12.30 -11.17
C GLN A 69 24.04 -10.84 -11.01
N VAL A 70 25.28 -10.52 -11.40
CA VAL A 70 25.80 -9.16 -11.31
C VAL A 70 25.19 -8.31 -12.42
N VAL A 71 24.51 -7.24 -12.03
CA VAL A 71 23.95 -6.23 -12.93
C VAL A 71 24.99 -5.14 -13.20
N ALA A 72 25.63 -4.64 -12.14
CA ALA A 72 26.64 -3.60 -12.27
C ALA A 72 27.71 -3.67 -11.18
N ARG A 73 28.87 -3.09 -11.48
CA ARG A 73 30.01 -2.93 -10.57
C ARG A 73 30.50 -1.50 -10.70
N SER A 74 30.93 -0.93 -9.59
CA SER A 74 31.71 0.30 -9.65
C SER A 74 33.02 0.08 -10.40
N ILE A 75 33.55 1.16 -10.97
CA ILE A 75 34.69 1.13 -11.90
C ILE A 75 35.95 1.79 -11.32
N ARG A 76 35.85 2.37 -10.12
CA ARG A 76 36.97 3.05 -9.45
C ARG A 76 37.64 2.10 -8.47
N LYS A 77 38.78 2.53 -7.94
CA LYS A 77 39.62 1.76 -7.01
C LYS A 77 40.22 2.72 -5.98
N GLY A 78 40.50 2.20 -4.79
CA GLY A 78 41.14 2.93 -3.71
C GLY A 78 40.12 3.65 -2.83
N THR A 79 40.44 4.86 -2.37
CA THR A 79 39.57 5.68 -1.51
C THR A 79 38.71 6.67 -2.31
N GLN A 80 38.60 6.48 -3.62
CA GLN A 80 37.78 7.33 -4.48
C GLN A 80 36.30 6.97 -4.32
N VAL A 81 35.41 7.94 -4.56
CA VAL A 81 33.97 7.68 -4.57
C VAL A 81 33.65 6.57 -5.58
N GLU A 82 33.10 5.46 -5.12
CA GLU A 82 32.59 4.41 -6.01
C GLU A 82 31.21 4.81 -6.52
N LEU A 83 30.91 4.43 -7.76
CA LEU A 83 29.71 4.91 -8.44
C LEU A 83 29.13 3.84 -9.36
N ILE A 84 27.82 3.62 -9.24
CA ILE A 84 27.01 2.90 -10.21
C ILE A 84 25.95 3.85 -10.75
N ARG A 85 25.96 4.07 -12.06
CA ARG A 85 24.92 4.79 -12.81
C ARG A 85 24.39 3.88 -13.91
N LEU A 86 23.07 3.72 -13.99
CA LEU A 86 22.38 2.99 -15.05
C LEU A 86 21.38 3.92 -15.73
N GLY A 87 21.19 3.79 -17.04
CA GLY A 87 20.29 4.67 -17.79
C GLY A 87 20.80 6.11 -17.99
N ALA A 88 22.06 6.38 -17.61
CA ALA A 88 22.72 7.66 -17.84
C ALA A 88 23.14 7.83 -19.30
N ASN A 89 22.72 8.93 -19.93
CA ASN A 89 23.28 9.42 -21.19
C ASN A 89 24.27 10.55 -20.89
N ASP A 90 25.37 10.24 -20.21
CA ASP A 90 26.49 11.17 -19.99
C ASP A 90 27.81 10.58 -20.54
N ASP A 91 28.73 11.46 -20.95
CA ASP A 91 30.02 11.09 -21.55
C ASP A 91 31.03 10.51 -20.53
N GLN A 92 30.63 10.38 -19.26
CA GLN A 92 31.53 10.04 -18.14
C GLN A 92 31.30 8.62 -17.59
N SER A 93 30.33 7.86 -18.14
CA SER A 93 29.95 6.53 -17.65
C SER A 93 29.76 5.50 -18.79
N PRO A 94 30.02 4.19 -18.58
CA PRO A 94 29.67 3.18 -19.56
C PRO A 94 28.16 3.20 -19.82
N ARG A 95 27.74 3.23 -21.10
CA ARG A 95 26.33 3.14 -21.48
C ARG A 95 25.75 1.81 -20.98
N ARG A 96 25.03 1.85 -19.87
CA ARG A 96 24.35 0.70 -19.27
C ARG A 96 22.85 0.91 -19.39
N PRO A 97 22.08 -0.14 -19.77
CA PRO A 97 20.64 -0.02 -19.90
C PRO A 97 20.01 0.39 -18.56
N PRO A 98 18.84 1.04 -18.60
CA PRO A 98 18.09 1.38 -17.40
C PRO A 98 17.72 0.11 -16.61
N LEU A 99 17.42 0.25 -15.31
CA LEU A 99 17.19 -0.90 -14.42
C LEU A 99 15.75 -1.41 -14.58
N PRO A 100 15.50 -2.65 -15.05
CA PRO A 100 14.14 -3.17 -15.22
C PRO A 100 13.40 -3.35 -13.88
N PRO A 101 12.06 -3.54 -13.89
CA PRO A 101 11.32 -3.94 -12.70
C PRO A 101 11.90 -5.24 -12.11
N GLY A 102 11.97 -5.34 -10.80
CA GLY A 102 12.44 -6.52 -10.10
C GLY A 102 13.00 -6.26 -8.72
N VAL A 103 13.51 -7.32 -8.10
CA VAL A 103 14.19 -7.26 -6.81
C VAL A 103 15.69 -7.22 -7.04
N TYR A 104 16.36 -6.24 -6.43
CA TYR A 104 17.79 -6.01 -6.56
C TYR A 104 18.46 -5.94 -5.20
N TYR A 105 19.76 -6.21 -5.21
CA TYR A 105 20.60 -6.26 -4.01
C TYR A 105 21.85 -5.43 -4.25
N MET A 106 22.06 -4.44 -3.41
CA MET A 106 23.31 -3.68 -3.36
C MET A 106 24.24 -4.31 -2.34
N ARG A 107 25.47 -4.58 -2.75
CA ARG A 107 26.54 -5.05 -1.87
C ARG A 107 27.63 -3.99 -1.78
N VAL A 108 27.91 -3.58 -0.55
CA VAL A 108 29.12 -2.83 -0.18
C VAL A 108 30.08 -3.84 0.46
N PHE A 109 31.30 -3.97 -0.07
CA PHE A 109 32.24 -4.95 0.49
C PHE A 109 33.70 -4.51 0.40
N THR A 110 34.50 -4.96 1.36
CA THR A 110 35.95 -4.72 1.35
C THR A 110 36.73 -6.02 1.16
N ARG A 111 37.83 -5.94 0.40
CA ARG A 111 38.81 -7.03 0.27
C ARG A 111 39.94 -6.91 1.30
N GLY A 112 40.06 -5.75 1.95
CA GLY A 112 41.07 -5.45 2.97
C GLY A 112 40.67 -5.95 4.36
N ARG A 113 41.63 -5.92 5.28
CA ARG A 113 41.40 -6.22 6.72
C ARG A 113 41.24 -4.97 7.58
N ARG A 114 41.43 -3.77 7.00
CA ARG A 114 41.29 -2.51 7.74
C ARG A 114 39.81 -2.17 7.88
N PRO A 115 39.33 -1.86 9.10
CA PRO A 115 38.01 -1.27 9.27
C PRO A 115 37.88 0.00 8.44
N THR A 116 36.70 0.26 7.87
CA THR A 116 36.44 1.41 7.03
C THR A 116 34.98 1.80 7.11
N SER A 117 34.76 3.05 7.52
CA SER A 117 33.46 3.72 7.41
C SER A 117 33.13 4.02 5.95
N TYR A 118 31.84 4.03 5.64
CA TYR A 118 31.34 4.48 4.35
C TYR A 118 29.99 5.18 4.52
N THR A 119 29.69 6.04 3.57
CA THR A 119 28.33 6.53 3.33
C THR A 119 27.90 6.09 1.93
N LEU A 120 26.84 5.31 1.85
CA LEU A 120 26.19 4.88 0.62
C LEU A 120 24.99 5.78 0.37
N ARG A 121 24.88 6.37 -0.82
CA ARG A 121 23.63 6.95 -1.30
C ARG A 121 23.01 6.11 -2.38
N MET A 122 21.70 5.99 -2.37
CA MET A 122 20.94 5.35 -3.43
C MET A 122 19.71 6.19 -3.79
N ALA A 123 19.43 6.28 -5.10
CA ALA A 123 18.22 6.86 -5.65
C ALA A 123 17.88 6.21 -6.99
N SER A 124 16.59 6.21 -7.32
CA SER A 124 16.06 6.01 -8.66
C SER A 124 15.47 7.34 -9.17
N ALA A 125 16.34 8.26 -9.57
CA ALA A 125 15.99 9.63 -9.98
C ALA A 125 16.43 9.91 -11.41
N ARG A 126 15.83 10.88 -12.12
CA ARG A 126 16.56 11.56 -13.22
C ARG A 126 17.80 12.24 -12.61
N ALA A 127 18.91 12.36 -13.36
CA ALA A 127 20.22 12.83 -12.87
C ALA A 127 20.10 13.91 -11.76
N PRO A 128 20.76 13.75 -10.59
CA PRO A 128 20.52 14.62 -9.43
C PRO A 128 20.74 16.10 -9.76
N ARG A 129 19.78 16.96 -9.38
CA ARG A 129 20.02 18.41 -9.31
C ARG A 129 21.04 18.67 -8.19
N THR A 130 22.02 19.53 -8.45
CA THR A 130 23.03 19.92 -7.46
C THR A 130 22.43 20.82 -6.39
N ILE A 131 23.05 20.85 -5.20
CA ILE A 131 22.63 21.59 -3.98
C ILE A 131 22.41 23.11 -4.20
N ASP A 132 22.82 23.66 -5.35
CA ASP A 132 22.78 25.09 -5.67
C ASP A 132 21.57 25.53 -6.55
N ASP A 133 20.60 24.67 -6.85
CA ASP A 133 19.38 25.10 -7.56
C ASP A 133 18.41 25.78 -6.57
N PRO A 134 17.99 27.04 -6.80
CA PRO A 134 17.09 27.74 -5.89
C PRO A 134 15.71 27.07 -5.85
N GLU A 135 15.15 26.93 -4.64
CA GLU A 135 13.77 26.50 -4.43
C GLU A 135 12.79 27.39 -5.23
N PRO A 136 11.78 26.81 -5.88
CA PRO A 136 10.68 27.62 -6.39
C PRO A 136 9.97 28.28 -5.20
N PRO A 137 9.52 29.54 -5.33
CA PRO A 137 8.95 30.27 -4.22
C PRO A 137 7.71 29.53 -3.67
N PRO A 138 7.45 29.62 -2.36
CA PRO A 138 6.20 29.13 -1.79
C PRO A 138 5.07 29.93 -2.42
N ASN A 139 4.16 29.27 -3.13
CA ASN A 139 2.93 29.92 -3.56
C ASN A 139 2.13 30.27 -2.30
N GLY A 140 2.19 31.55 -1.94
CA GLY A 140 1.41 32.17 -0.89
C GLY A 140 -0.09 32.09 -1.18
N GLY A 141 -0.86 32.13 -0.10
CA GLY A 141 -2.29 31.88 -0.10
C GLY A 141 -3.17 32.85 -0.89
N GLY A 142 -4.39 32.37 -1.10
CA GLY A 142 -5.57 33.17 -1.43
C GLY A 142 -5.89 33.25 -2.92
N GLY A 143 -7.04 32.69 -3.29
CA GLY A 143 -7.73 32.96 -4.55
C GLY A 143 -7.71 31.78 -5.50
N GLY A 144 -8.92 31.25 -5.78
CA GLY A 144 -9.13 30.16 -6.71
C GLY A 144 -8.48 30.39 -8.07
N ILE A 145 -7.90 29.32 -8.60
CA ILE A 145 -7.46 29.23 -9.98
C ILE A 145 -7.74 27.79 -10.42
N GLY A 146 -8.82 27.59 -11.15
CA GLY A 146 -9.08 26.35 -11.86
C GLY A 146 -7.94 26.03 -12.83
N GLY A 147 -7.63 24.74 -12.99
CA GLY A 147 -6.50 24.32 -13.82
C GLY A 147 -6.32 22.82 -14.03
N GLN A 148 -7.29 22.15 -14.67
CA GLN A 148 -7.10 21.28 -15.86
C GLN A 148 -6.05 20.15 -15.79
N ASN A 149 -5.69 19.62 -14.63
CA ASN A 149 -4.76 18.48 -14.54
C ASN A 149 -5.47 17.15 -14.28
N SER A 150 -6.64 17.19 -13.65
CA SER A 150 -7.52 16.04 -13.55
C SER A 150 -8.25 15.84 -14.89
N VAL A 151 -8.06 14.67 -15.49
CA VAL A 151 -8.62 14.32 -16.79
C VAL A 151 -9.49 13.09 -16.63
N LEU A 152 -10.75 13.18 -17.08
CA LEU A 152 -11.63 12.03 -17.21
C LEU A 152 -10.96 11.01 -18.15
N VAL A 153 -10.75 9.79 -17.65
CA VAL A 153 -10.17 8.71 -18.46
C VAL A 153 -11.19 8.25 -19.47
N ARG A 154 -12.42 7.97 -19.01
CA ARG A 154 -13.55 7.55 -19.82
C ARG A 154 -14.85 7.70 -19.03
N ASP A 155 -15.88 8.15 -19.72
CA ASP A 155 -17.28 7.98 -19.32
C ASP A 155 -17.72 6.57 -19.73
N ILE A 156 -17.78 5.64 -18.76
CA ILE A 156 -18.00 4.21 -19.04
C ILE A 156 -19.49 3.92 -19.27
N ASN A 157 -20.40 4.66 -18.63
CA ASN A 157 -21.85 4.52 -18.78
C ASN A 157 -22.52 5.85 -19.19
N PRO A 158 -22.37 6.28 -20.46
CA PRO A 158 -22.91 7.56 -20.89
C PRO A 158 -24.45 7.58 -20.84
N GLY A 159 -25.01 8.47 -20.01
CA GLY A 159 -26.44 8.73 -19.94
C GLY A 159 -27.15 8.23 -18.67
N GLU A 160 -26.44 7.54 -17.77
CA GLU A 160 -26.90 7.15 -16.43
C GLU A 160 -25.99 7.75 -15.35
N LEU A 161 -26.39 7.63 -14.08
CA LEU A 161 -25.84 8.47 -13.00
C LEU A 161 -24.48 8.05 -12.41
N SER A 162 -23.87 6.89 -12.74
CA SER A 162 -22.47 6.50 -12.35
C SER A 162 -22.07 5.13 -12.92
N ALA A 163 -20.87 4.99 -13.51
CA ALA A 163 -20.29 3.70 -13.86
C ALA A 163 -19.51 3.01 -12.73
N LEU A 164 -18.90 3.79 -11.83
CA LEU A 164 -18.14 3.29 -10.68
C LEU A 164 -18.89 3.48 -9.36
N ALA A 165 -18.48 2.74 -8.33
CA ALA A 165 -18.99 2.94 -6.98
C ALA A 165 -18.04 3.85 -6.18
N LEU A 166 -18.53 4.47 -5.11
CA LEU A 166 -17.70 5.27 -4.17
C LEU A 166 -16.56 4.47 -3.53
N ARG A 167 -16.65 3.13 -3.54
CA ARG A 167 -15.56 2.23 -3.14
C ARG A 167 -15.46 1.15 -4.20
N THR A 168 -14.48 1.30 -5.09
CA THR A 168 -14.10 0.30 -6.08
C THR A 168 -12.65 -0.08 -5.80
N ASP A 169 -12.35 -1.38 -5.83
CA ASP A 169 -10.98 -1.83 -5.68
C ASP A 169 -10.19 -1.51 -6.95
N PHE A 170 -9.07 -0.83 -6.79
CA PHE A 170 -8.09 -0.60 -7.84
C PHE A 170 -6.87 -1.48 -7.61
N VAL A 171 -6.42 -2.16 -8.65
CA VAL A 171 -5.18 -2.92 -8.62
C VAL A 171 -4.42 -2.74 -9.93
N VAL A 172 -3.10 -2.90 -9.89
CA VAL A 172 -2.24 -2.79 -11.07
C VAL A 172 -1.65 -4.14 -11.41
N LEU A 173 -1.81 -4.59 -12.65
CA LEU A 173 -1.12 -5.75 -13.21
C LEU A 173 -0.52 -5.36 -14.55
N ASN A 174 0.78 -5.60 -14.75
CA ASN A 174 1.48 -5.31 -16.01
C ASN A 174 1.30 -3.86 -16.53
N ASP A 175 1.40 -2.88 -15.63
CA ASP A 175 1.24 -1.45 -15.91
C ASP A 175 -0.17 -1.02 -16.37
N GLU A 176 -1.17 -1.90 -16.29
CA GLU A 176 -2.58 -1.57 -16.51
C GLU A 176 -3.35 -1.51 -15.17
N LEU A 177 -4.28 -0.56 -15.07
CA LEU A 177 -5.22 -0.45 -13.96
C LEU A 177 -6.38 -1.42 -14.16
N TYR A 178 -6.76 -2.16 -13.12
CA TYR A 178 -7.93 -3.05 -13.09
C TYR A 178 -8.90 -2.63 -12.00
N PHE A 179 -10.19 -2.69 -12.30
CA PHE A 179 -11.26 -2.20 -11.43
C PHE A 179 -12.62 -2.74 -11.85
N SER A 180 -13.63 -2.65 -10.97
CA SER A 180 -15.01 -3.01 -11.31
C SER A 180 -15.84 -1.79 -11.74
N ALA A 181 -16.59 -1.92 -12.83
CA ALA A 181 -17.43 -0.86 -13.38
C ALA A 181 -18.64 -1.45 -14.16
N ASP A 182 -19.69 -0.66 -14.25
CA ASP A 182 -20.93 -0.96 -14.98
C ASP A 182 -21.07 -0.04 -16.19
N ASP A 183 -21.27 -0.59 -17.39
CA ASP A 183 -21.48 0.16 -18.64
C ASP A 183 -22.95 0.27 -19.07
N GLY A 184 -23.87 -0.12 -18.17
CA GLY A 184 -25.32 -0.15 -18.40
C GLY A 184 -25.77 -1.26 -19.36
N ARG A 185 -24.86 -2.11 -19.85
CA ARG A 185 -25.16 -3.18 -20.81
C ARG A 185 -24.78 -4.55 -20.31
N ASN A 186 -23.63 -4.64 -19.65
CA ASN A 186 -23.04 -5.89 -19.16
C ASN A 186 -23.12 -6.02 -17.63
N GLY A 187 -23.84 -5.11 -16.96
CA GLY A 187 -23.78 -4.98 -15.50
C GLY A 187 -22.38 -4.61 -15.00
N ARG A 188 -22.16 -4.74 -13.69
CA ARG A 188 -20.87 -4.49 -13.04
C ARG A 188 -19.92 -5.68 -13.22
N GLU A 189 -18.88 -5.44 -13.99
CA GLU A 189 -17.89 -6.43 -14.42
C GLU A 189 -16.45 -5.95 -14.19
N LEU A 190 -15.45 -6.78 -14.54
CA LEU A 190 -14.04 -6.43 -14.41
C LEU A 190 -13.54 -5.68 -15.67
N TRP A 191 -13.00 -4.49 -15.45
CA TRP A 191 -12.46 -3.60 -16.48
C TRP A 191 -10.95 -3.43 -16.30
N ARG A 192 -10.29 -3.03 -17.39
CA ARG A 192 -8.90 -2.59 -17.38
C ARG A 192 -8.73 -1.24 -18.09
N SER A 193 -7.67 -0.51 -17.77
CA SER A 193 -7.31 0.75 -18.42
C SER A 193 -5.80 0.96 -18.48
N ASP A 194 -5.33 1.48 -19.61
CA ASP A 194 -3.98 2.04 -19.79
C ASP A 194 -3.92 3.55 -19.47
N GLY A 195 -5.00 4.08 -18.89
CA GLY A 195 -5.20 5.49 -18.60
C GLY A 195 -5.73 6.31 -19.77
N THR A 196 -6.05 5.69 -20.91
CA THR A 196 -6.72 6.35 -22.05
C THR A 196 -8.15 5.84 -22.22
N SER A 197 -9.01 6.66 -22.83
CA SER A 197 -10.38 6.25 -23.14
C SER A 197 -10.43 5.00 -24.05
N ALA A 198 -9.51 4.91 -25.02
CA ALA A 198 -9.44 3.80 -25.97
C ALA A 198 -8.92 2.49 -25.35
N GLY A 199 -7.97 2.57 -24.42
CA GLY A 199 -7.46 1.41 -23.69
C GLY A 199 -8.29 1.01 -22.48
N THR A 200 -9.31 1.80 -22.11
CA THR A 200 -10.27 1.45 -21.06
C THR A 200 -11.31 0.47 -21.60
N GLN A 201 -11.26 -0.79 -21.20
CA GLN A 201 -12.04 -1.87 -21.81
C GLN A 201 -12.46 -2.92 -20.79
N LEU A 202 -13.64 -3.49 -21.01
CA LEU A 202 -14.10 -4.70 -20.32
C LEU A 202 -13.10 -5.84 -20.56
N VAL A 203 -12.67 -6.53 -19.49
CA VAL A 203 -11.80 -7.70 -19.60
C VAL A 203 -12.59 -8.87 -20.19
N VAL A 204 -13.70 -9.20 -19.53
CA VAL A 204 -14.69 -10.18 -19.96
C VAL A 204 -15.99 -9.92 -19.20
N ASP A 205 -17.11 -10.17 -19.87
CA ASP A 205 -18.44 -10.28 -19.28
C ASP A 205 -18.53 -11.67 -18.61
N ILE A 206 -18.34 -11.72 -17.29
CA ILE A 206 -18.33 -12.97 -16.51
C ILE A 206 -19.76 -13.48 -16.36
N ASN A 207 -20.68 -12.64 -15.87
CA ASN A 207 -22.10 -12.96 -15.80
C ASN A 207 -22.84 -12.44 -17.04
N ARG A 208 -22.93 -13.30 -18.06
CA ARG A 208 -23.35 -12.91 -19.41
C ARG A 208 -24.68 -12.16 -19.45
N GLY A 209 -24.65 -10.97 -20.05
CA GLY A 209 -25.84 -10.15 -20.27
C GLY A 209 -25.87 -8.95 -19.33
N ALA A 210 -27.05 -8.45 -18.97
CA ALA A 210 -27.17 -7.22 -18.18
C ALA A 210 -27.04 -7.42 -16.67
N GLU A 211 -26.80 -8.66 -16.22
CA GLU A 211 -26.58 -8.97 -14.80
C GLU A 211 -25.11 -8.72 -14.43
N SER A 212 -24.81 -8.62 -13.13
CA SER A 212 -23.46 -8.26 -12.66
C SER A 212 -22.75 -9.44 -12.04
N SER A 213 -21.46 -9.61 -12.32
CA SER A 213 -20.58 -10.53 -11.59
C SER A 213 -20.01 -9.96 -10.29
N ASN A 214 -20.10 -8.63 -10.11
CA ASN A 214 -19.64 -7.88 -8.94
C ASN A 214 -18.20 -8.22 -8.48
N PRO A 215 -17.17 -8.06 -9.33
CA PRO A 215 -15.78 -8.31 -8.95
C PRO A 215 -15.33 -7.41 -7.79
N THR A 216 -14.83 -8.01 -6.72
CA THR A 216 -14.32 -7.30 -5.53
C THR A 216 -13.08 -7.98 -4.93
N ASN A 217 -12.40 -7.29 -4.02
CA ASN A 217 -11.19 -7.71 -3.34
C ASN A 217 -10.01 -8.03 -4.29
N LEU A 218 -9.84 -7.21 -5.33
CA LEU A 218 -8.82 -7.44 -6.37
C LEU A 218 -7.41 -7.45 -5.76
N THR A 219 -6.70 -8.57 -5.86
CA THR A 219 -5.33 -8.72 -5.34
C THR A 219 -4.43 -9.42 -6.33
N VAL A 220 -3.26 -8.84 -6.63
CA VAL A 220 -2.27 -9.47 -7.51
C VAL A 220 -1.49 -10.54 -6.75
N PHE A 221 -1.49 -11.74 -7.29
CA PHE A 221 -0.68 -12.86 -6.84
C PHE A 221 -0.24 -13.71 -8.04
N ASN A 222 1.04 -14.07 -8.09
CA ASN A 222 1.60 -14.94 -9.12
C ASN A 222 1.26 -14.52 -10.57
N ASN A 223 1.30 -13.21 -10.87
CA ASN A 223 0.97 -12.64 -12.19
C ASN A 223 -0.49 -12.78 -12.63
N PHE A 224 -1.40 -13.06 -11.70
CA PHE A 224 -2.85 -12.99 -11.88
C PHE A 224 -3.43 -12.01 -10.85
N ILE A 225 -4.59 -11.45 -11.15
CA ILE A 225 -5.47 -10.81 -10.17
C ILE A 225 -6.42 -11.89 -9.66
N TYR A 226 -6.46 -12.11 -8.36
CA TYR A 226 -7.46 -12.93 -7.68
C TYR A 226 -8.53 -12.02 -7.09
N PHE A 227 -9.78 -12.48 -7.14
CA PHE A 227 -10.94 -11.67 -6.75
C PHE A 227 -12.16 -12.56 -6.48
N SER A 228 -13.20 -11.95 -5.93
CA SER A 228 -14.50 -12.59 -5.70
C SER A 228 -15.47 -12.17 -6.78
N ALA A 229 -16.19 -13.12 -7.39
CA ALA A 229 -17.21 -12.85 -8.41
C ALA A 229 -18.22 -14.00 -8.54
N ASP A 230 -19.35 -13.74 -9.17
CA ASP A 230 -20.40 -14.70 -9.52
C ASP A 230 -20.63 -14.69 -11.04
N ASP A 231 -20.68 -15.85 -11.69
CA ASP A 231 -20.97 -15.94 -13.13
C ASP A 231 -22.44 -16.16 -13.47
N GLY A 232 -23.31 -16.19 -12.45
CA GLY A 232 -24.75 -16.39 -12.58
C GLY A 232 -25.14 -17.81 -12.99
N THR A 233 -24.20 -18.76 -13.07
CA THR A 233 -24.46 -20.12 -13.56
C THR A 233 -24.78 -21.15 -12.49
N GLY A 234 -24.63 -20.77 -11.21
CA GLY A 234 -25.15 -21.52 -10.08
C GLY A 234 -24.15 -21.88 -8.99
N GLU A 235 -22.96 -21.30 -8.98
CA GLU A 235 -21.94 -21.44 -7.93
C GLU A 235 -21.93 -20.26 -6.92
N GLY A 236 -22.67 -19.19 -7.21
CA GLY A 236 -22.67 -17.98 -6.38
C GLY A 236 -21.32 -17.24 -6.41
N ILE A 237 -21.06 -16.40 -5.41
CA ILE A 237 -19.82 -15.62 -5.31
C ILE A 237 -18.68 -16.52 -4.81
N GLU A 238 -17.71 -16.76 -5.69
CA GLU A 238 -16.59 -17.67 -5.47
C GLU A 238 -15.22 -17.04 -5.79
N LEU A 239 -14.13 -17.82 -5.64
CA LEU A 239 -12.78 -17.36 -5.93
C LEU A 239 -12.45 -17.43 -7.43
N TRP A 240 -12.22 -16.29 -8.04
CA TRP A 240 -11.83 -16.14 -9.45
C TRP A 240 -10.42 -15.60 -9.59
N ARG A 241 -9.85 -15.77 -10.79
CA ARG A 241 -8.63 -15.08 -11.20
C ARG A 241 -8.64 -14.64 -12.65
N THR A 242 -7.80 -13.67 -13.00
CA THR A 242 -7.53 -13.23 -14.38
C THR A 242 -6.07 -12.85 -14.60
N ASP A 243 -5.56 -13.05 -15.82
CA ASP A 243 -4.29 -12.48 -16.28
C ASP A 243 -4.49 -11.17 -17.09
N GLY A 244 -5.72 -10.65 -17.11
CA GLY A 244 -6.13 -9.51 -17.91
C GLY A 244 -6.74 -9.86 -19.27
N THR A 245 -6.79 -11.15 -19.61
CA THR A 245 -7.40 -11.65 -20.85
C THR A 245 -8.70 -12.41 -20.58
N ARG A 246 -9.59 -12.45 -21.57
CA ARG A 246 -10.80 -13.29 -21.52
C ARG A 246 -10.50 -14.76 -21.26
N ASN A 247 -9.45 -15.32 -21.87
CA ASN A 247 -9.13 -16.75 -21.75
C ASN A 247 -8.45 -17.09 -20.42
N GLY A 248 -7.71 -16.14 -19.82
CA GLY A 248 -7.10 -16.33 -18.52
C GLY A 248 -8.01 -15.97 -17.35
N THR A 249 -9.24 -15.52 -17.62
CA THR A 249 -10.26 -15.27 -16.60
C THR A 249 -11.05 -16.54 -16.31
N GLN A 250 -10.93 -17.07 -15.09
CA GLN A 250 -11.50 -18.35 -14.72
C GLN A 250 -11.76 -18.49 -13.22
N LEU A 251 -12.78 -19.29 -12.89
CA LEU A 251 -13.01 -19.79 -11.54
C LEU A 251 -11.77 -20.59 -11.08
N VAL A 252 -11.29 -20.29 -9.88
CA VAL A 252 -10.17 -21.00 -9.24
C VAL A 252 -10.69 -22.19 -8.45
N ALA A 253 -11.72 -21.97 -7.63
CA ALA A 253 -12.36 -22.99 -6.85
C ALA A 253 -13.78 -22.55 -6.48
N ASP A 254 -14.72 -23.50 -6.59
CA ASP A 254 -16.00 -23.50 -5.86
C ASP A 254 -15.71 -24.05 -4.45
N ILE A 255 -15.60 -23.14 -3.48
CA ILE A 255 -15.29 -23.46 -2.09
C ILE A 255 -16.56 -23.94 -1.37
N ASN A 256 -17.67 -23.23 -1.53
CA ASN A 256 -18.97 -23.60 -0.97
C ASN A 256 -19.81 -24.37 -2.00
N ARG A 257 -19.47 -25.65 -2.17
CA ARG A 257 -20.07 -26.51 -3.20
C ARG A 257 -21.59 -26.39 -3.32
N GLY A 258 -22.06 -25.97 -4.48
CA GLY A 258 -23.49 -25.87 -4.78
C GLY A 258 -23.85 -24.45 -5.20
N GLN A 259 -25.05 -23.99 -4.85
CA GLN A 259 -25.57 -22.67 -5.20
C GLN A 259 -25.28 -21.58 -4.16
N ASP A 260 -24.64 -21.96 -3.06
CA ASP A 260 -24.33 -21.05 -1.97
C ASP A 260 -22.96 -20.43 -2.20
N SER A 261 -22.78 -19.17 -1.81
CA SER A 261 -21.51 -18.46 -2.00
C SER A 261 -20.50 -18.78 -0.89
N SER A 262 -19.21 -18.83 -1.22
CA SER A 262 -18.12 -18.74 -0.25
C SER A 262 -17.72 -17.31 0.09
N SER A 263 -18.07 -16.37 -0.80
CA SER A 263 -17.82 -14.93 -0.70
C SER A 263 -16.40 -14.60 -0.24
N PRO A 264 -15.33 -14.93 -0.99
CA PRO A 264 -13.97 -14.67 -0.55
C PRO A 264 -13.71 -13.19 -0.24
N SER A 265 -12.88 -12.85 0.73
CA SER A 265 -12.51 -11.44 1.01
C SER A 265 -11.17 -11.29 1.70
N SER A 266 -10.75 -10.02 1.87
CA SER A 266 -9.66 -9.64 2.78
C SER A 266 -8.36 -10.34 2.41
N PHE A 267 -7.93 -10.16 1.17
CA PHE A 267 -6.83 -10.89 0.57
C PHE A 267 -5.47 -10.32 0.99
N ALA A 268 -4.48 -11.19 1.26
CA ALA A 268 -3.10 -10.80 1.50
C ALA A 268 -2.10 -11.86 1.04
N VAL A 269 -0.97 -11.42 0.51
CA VAL A 269 0.11 -12.31 0.04
C VAL A 269 1.20 -12.39 1.09
N VAL A 270 1.56 -13.61 1.51
CA VAL A 270 2.73 -13.88 2.35
C VAL A 270 3.60 -14.91 1.65
N GLY A 271 4.80 -14.50 1.23
CA GLY A 271 5.69 -15.34 0.44
C GLY A 271 5.03 -15.81 -0.86
N ASP A 272 4.91 -17.12 -1.03
CA ASP A 272 4.37 -17.77 -2.22
C ASP A 272 2.91 -18.26 -2.01
N THR A 273 2.17 -17.59 -1.13
CA THR A 273 0.79 -17.95 -0.77
C THR A 273 -0.08 -16.71 -0.64
N LEU A 274 -1.28 -16.78 -1.22
CA LEU A 274 -2.36 -15.80 -1.03
C LEU A 274 -3.34 -16.34 0.01
N TYR A 275 -3.59 -15.54 1.05
CA TYR A 275 -4.53 -15.82 2.13
C TYR A 275 -5.77 -14.95 1.97
N PHE A 276 -6.92 -15.46 2.41
CA PHE A 276 -8.21 -14.78 2.33
C PHE A 276 -9.21 -15.41 3.31
N ALA A 277 -10.31 -14.72 3.60
CA ALA A 277 -11.44 -15.28 4.33
C ALA A 277 -12.47 -15.88 3.36
N ALA A 278 -13.05 -17.03 3.67
CA ALA A 278 -14.13 -17.64 2.89
C ALA A 278 -14.96 -18.62 3.75
N ASP A 279 -16.19 -18.88 3.34
CA ASP A 279 -17.11 -19.85 3.96
C ASP A 279 -17.25 -21.09 3.07
N ASP A 280 -17.16 -22.30 3.63
CA ASP A 280 -17.36 -23.56 2.90
C ASP A 280 -18.70 -24.23 3.17
N GLY A 281 -19.60 -23.53 3.86
CA GLY A 281 -20.92 -24.00 4.28
C GLY A 281 -20.87 -25.05 5.39
N ARG A 282 -19.69 -25.40 5.91
CA ARG A 282 -19.51 -26.46 6.93
C ARG A 282 -18.84 -25.94 8.19
N THR A 283 -17.82 -25.11 8.01
CA THR A 283 -16.98 -24.55 9.07
C THR A 283 -17.14 -23.05 9.23
N GLY A 284 -18.14 -22.48 8.54
CA GLY A 284 -18.36 -21.04 8.49
C GLY A 284 -17.21 -20.27 7.85
N ARG A 285 -17.20 -18.95 8.05
CA ARG A 285 -16.20 -18.05 7.47
C ARG A 285 -14.88 -18.11 8.23
N GLU A 286 -13.87 -18.71 7.61
CA GLU A 286 -12.58 -19.04 8.21
C GLU A 286 -11.39 -18.56 7.37
N LEU A 287 -10.16 -18.82 7.82
CA LEU A 287 -8.93 -18.47 7.10
C LEU A 287 -8.62 -19.52 6.03
N TRP A 288 -8.56 -19.09 4.76
CA TRP A 288 -8.24 -19.90 3.60
C TRP A 288 -6.94 -19.44 2.94
N ARG A 289 -6.40 -20.31 2.07
CA ARG A 289 -5.26 -19.98 1.23
C ARG A 289 -5.37 -20.58 -0.16
N VAL A 290 -4.71 -19.94 -1.11
CA VAL A 290 -4.33 -20.49 -2.40
C VAL A 290 -2.81 -20.36 -2.57
N THR A 291 -2.18 -21.44 -3.00
CA THR A 291 -0.72 -21.49 -3.24
C THR A 291 -0.41 -21.25 -4.73
N GLU A 292 0.87 -21.06 -5.08
CA GLU A 292 1.29 -20.79 -6.47
C GLU A 292 0.84 -21.84 -7.51
N ASN A 293 0.59 -23.08 -7.08
CA ASN A 293 0.10 -24.17 -7.92
C ASN A 293 -1.44 -24.25 -7.98
N ASN A 294 -2.14 -23.23 -7.48
CA ASN A 294 -3.60 -23.11 -7.37
C ASN A 294 -4.28 -24.13 -6.45
N GLN A 295 -3.55 -24.72 -5.49
CA GLN A 295 -4.19 -25.50 -4.44
C GLN A 295 -4.88 -24.59 -3.44
N VAL A 296 -6.21 -24.69 -3.37
CA VAL A 296 -7.07 -24.01 -2.40
C VAL A 296 -7.33 -24.91 -1.19
N SER A 297 -7.17 -24.38 0.02
CA SER A 297 -7.48 -25.12 1.26
C SER A 297 -7.64 -24.19 2.45
N GLN A 298 -8.44 -24.62 3.43
CA GLN A 298 -8.52 -23.96 4.73
C GLN A 298 -7.16 -24.05 5.45
N VAL A 299 -6.79 -22.98 6.15
CA VAL A 299 -5.57 -22.90 6.98
C VAL A 299 -5.84 -23.44 8.37
N ALA A 300 -6.91 -22.95 9.00
CA ALA A 300 -7.37 -23.35 10.32
C ALA A 300 -8.89 -23.08 10.44
N ASP A 301 -9.58 -23.96 11.15
CA ASP A 301 -10.92 -23.71 11.73
C ASP A 301 -10.69 -23.05 13.10
N ILE A 302 -10.70 -21.72 13.12
CA ILE A 302 -10.40 -20.91 14.32
C ILE A 302 -11.60 -20.96 15.26
N ASN A 303 -12.82 -20.70 14.74
CA ASN A 303 -14.06 -20.81 15.51
C ASN A 303 -14.73 -22.18 15.28
N ARG A 304 -14.22 -23.15 16.03
CA ARG A 304 -14.51 -24.58 15.85
C ARG A 304 -15.97 -24.92 15.58
N GLY A 305 -16.19 -25.82 14.63
CA GLY A 305 -17.50 -26.36 14.31
C GLY A 305 -18.16 -25.53 13.21
N THR A 306 -19.42 -25.12 13.39
CA THR A 306 -20.14 -24.29 12.41
C THR A 306 -20.04 -22.80 12.73
N GLY A 307 -19.12 -22.42 13.63
CA GLY A 307 -18.87 -21.02 13.98
C GLY A 307 -18.21 -20.28 12.83
N SER A 308 -18.02 -18.97 12.95
CA SER A 308 -17.23 -18.20 11.98
C SER A 308 -16.23 -17.34 12.72
N SER A 309 -14.97 -17.41 12.33
CA SER A 309 -13.93 -16.54 12.84
C SER A 309 -13.83 -15.20 12.14
N SER A 310 -14.42 -15.10 10.95
CA SER A 310 -14.49 -13.90 10.11
C SER A 310 -13.15 -13.14 10.01
N PRO A 311 -12.07 -13.79 9.50
CA PRO A 311 -10.78 -13.11 9.35
C PRO A 311 -10.90 -11.86 8.50
N ASN A 312 -10.30 -10.76 8.94
CA ASN A 312 -10.32 -9.49 8.23
C ASN A 312 -9.02 -8.71 8.44
N TRP A 313 -8.82 -7.64 7.66
CA TRP A 313 -7.62 -6.79 7.72
C TRP A 313 -6.31 -7.57 7.62
N LEU A 314 -6.26 -8.54 6.70
CA LEU A 314 -5.09 -9.39 6.51
C LEU A 314 -3.90 -8.57 6.00
N VAL A 315 -2.73 -8.73 6.61
CA VAL A 315 -1.47 -8.11 6.17
C VAL A 315 -0.29 -9.03 6.42
N GLU A 316 0.74 -8.93 5.57
CA GLU A 316 2.04 -9.56 5.84
C GLU A 316 2.85 -8.68 6.77
N PHE A 317 3.31 -9.23 7.88
CA PHE A 317 4.27 -8.58 8.78
C PHE A 317 5.23 -9.62 9.35
N ASP A 318 6.53 -9.33 9.28
CA ASP A 318 7.59 -10.19 9.83
C ASP A 318 7.52 -11.65 9.32
N ASN A 319 7.24 -11.81 8.02
CA ASN A 319 7.11 -13.10 7.34
C ASN A 319 6.00 -14.00 7.91
N ALA A 320 4.96 -13.39 8.50
CA ALA A 320 3.74 -14.04 8.94
C ALA A 320 2.52 -13.23 8.52
N LEU A 321 1.37 -13.89 8.46
CA LEU A 321 0.09 -13.22 8.26
C LEU A 321 -0.42 -12.69 9.59
N TYR A 322 -0.82 -11.43 9.66
CA TYR A 322 -1.54 -10.83 10.78
C TYR A 322 -2.93 -10.39 10.32
N PHE A 323 -3.93 -10.54 11.19
CA PHE A 323 -5.34 -10.30 10.86
C PHE A 323 -6.20 -10.19 12.11
N SER A 324 -7.41 -9.63 11.98
CA SER A 324 -8.42 -9.68 13.03
C SER A 324 -9.30 -10.91 12.88
N ALA A 325 -9.62 -11.64 13.94
CA ALA A 325 -10.55 -12.78 13.92
C ALA A 325 -11.11 -13.10 15.32
N SER A 326 -12.15 -13.94 15.38
CA SER A 326 -12.71 -14.47 16.63
C SER A 326 -12.62 -15.99 16.72
N ASP A 327 -12.34 -16.55 17.89
CA ASP A 327 -12.46 -17.99 18.16
C ASP A 327 -13.82 -18.36 18.80
N GLY A 328 -14.75 -17.41 18.87
CA GLY A 328 -16.04 -17.55 19.53
C GLY A 328 -15.98 -17.46 21.06
N ARG A 329 -14.83 -17.14 21.65
CA ARG A 329 -14.65 -17.00 23.11
C ARG A 329 -14.14 -15.61 23.50
N ASP A 330 -13.14 -15.12 22.78
CA ASP A 330 -12.40 -13.92 23.16
C ASP A 330 -12.80 -12.69 22.32
N GLY A 331 -14.01 -12.66 21.74
CA GLY A 331 -14.41 -11.61 20.79
C GLY A 331 -13.52 -11.58 19.52
N VAL A 332 -13.51 -10.46 18.79
CA VAL A 332 -12.59 -10.24 17.65
C VAL A 332 -11.32 -9.57 18.14
N GLU A 333 -10.19 -10.26 17.96
CA GLU A 333 -8.86 -9.90 18.47
C GLU A 333 -7.80 -9.95 17.36
N LEU A 334 -6.55 -9.61 17.69
CA LEU A 334 -5.43 -9.68 16.75
C LEU A 334 -4.88 -11.11 16.71
N TRP A 335 -4.82 -11.71 15.53
CA TRP A 335 -4.30 -13.04 15.27
C TRP A 335 -3.09 -13.01 14.36
N ARG A 336 -2.28 -14.07 14.42
CA ARG A 336 -1.23 -14.34 13.45
C ARG A 336 -1.28 -15.77 12.94
N SER A 337 -0.79 -15.99 11.73
CA SER A 337 -0.60 -17.32 11.14
C SER A 337 0.73 -17.42 10.39
N ASN A 338 1.40 -18.56 10.54
CA ASN A 338 2.51 -18.96 9.67
C ASN A 338 2.06 -19.88 8.51
N GLY A 339 0.75 -19.98 8.28
CA GLY A 339 0.17 -20.85 7.26
C GLY A 339 -0.13 -22.28 7.71
N THR A 340 0.07 -22.60 8.99
CA THR A 340 -0.27 -23.91 9.57
C THR A 340 -1.31 -23.77 10.68
N ILE A 341 -2.09 -24.82 10.93
CA ILE A 341 -3.04 -24.87 12.07
C ILE A 341 -2.32 -24.54 13.38
N ALA A 342 -1.18 -25.19 13.66
CA ALA A 342 -0.45 -25.00 14.92
C ALA A 342 0.18 -23.61 15.08
N GLY A 343 0.48 -22.93 13.98
CA GLY A 343 1.01 -21.56 14.01
C GLY A 343 -0.04 -20.48 13.81
N THR A 344 -1.33 -20.83 13.78
CA THR A 344 -2.46 -19.89 13.76
C THR A 344 -2.92 -19.66 15.19
N VAL A 345 -2.58 -18.50 15.74
CA VAL A 345 -2.74 -18.19 17.17
C VAL A 345 -3.10 -16.73 17.39
N GLN A 346 -3.88 -16.45 18.43
CA GLN A 346 -4.11 -15.09 18.91
C GLN A 346 -2.78 -14.47 19.37
N VAL A 347 -2.55 -13.20 19.03
CA VAL A 347 -1.36 -12.44 19.42
C VAL A 347 -1.51 -11.93 20.84
N ALA A 348 -2.64 -11.30 21.12
CA ALA A 348 -3.06 -10.87 22.44
C ALA A 348 -4.59 -10.69 22.46
N ASP A 349 -5.20 -11.01 23.60
CA ASP A 349 -6.55 -10.59 23.97
C ASP A 349 -6.44 -9.18 24.59
N LEU A 350 -6.71 -8.16 23.78
CA LEU A 350 -6.55 -6.75 24.19
C LEU A 350 -7.71 -6.27 25.06
N ASN A 351 -8.93 -6.78 24.82
CA ASN A 351 -10.11 -6.47 25.59
C ASN A 351 -10.67 -7.75 26.25
N PRO A 352 -10.22 -8.10 27.48
CA PRO A 352 -10.38 -9.44 28.01
C PRO A 352 -11.81 -9.96 28.12
N GLY A 353 -12.00 -11.23 27.76
CA GLY A 353 -13.26 -11.95 27.87
C GLY A 353 -14.01 -12.01 26.53
N ASP A 354 -15.33 -12.06 26.56
CA ASP A 354 -16.16 -12.11 25.34
C ASP A 354 -16.33 -10.75 24.64
N LEU A 355 -15.66 -9.71 25.16
CA LEU A 355 -15.57 -8.41 24.55
C LEU A 355 -14.56 -8.43 23.40
N SER A 356 -14.66 -7.46 22.50
CA SER A 356 -13.80 -7.39 21.32
C SER A 356 -12.96 -6.11 21.34
N SER A 357 -11.68 -6.23 20.99
CA SER A 357 -10.83 -5.08 20.67
C SER A 357 -10.97 -4.60 19.23
N SER A 358 -11.56 -5.43 18.37
CA SER A 358 -11.85 -5.15 16.96
C SER A 358 -10.66 -4.52 16.21
N PRO A 359 -9.49 -5.17 16.11
CA PRO A 359 -8.35 -4.61 15.39
C PRO A 359 -8.70 -4.33 13.92
N SER A 360 -8.35 -3.15 13.41
CA SER A 360 -8.57 -2.77 12.01
C SER A 360 -7.43 -1.94 11.44
N GLU A 361 -7.46 -1.69 10.12
CA GLU A 361 -6.51 -0.80 9.44
C GLU A 361 -5.04 -1.26 9.60
N LEU A 362 -4.83 -2.57 9.65
CA LEU A 362 -3.53 -3.18 9.85
C LEU A 362 -2.53 -2.72 8.79
N THR A 363 -1.56 -1.90 9.20
CA THR A 363 -0.64 -1.19 8.30
C THR A 363 0.79 -1.33 8.77
N VAL A 364 1.67 -1.80 7.90
CA VAL A 364 3.09 -1.98 8.21
C VAL A 364 3.89 -0.73 7.85
N VAL A 365 4.66 -0.21 8.80
CA VAL A 365 5.62 0.89 8.58
C VAL A 365 6.96 0.49 9.19
N GLY A 366 7.94 0.20 8.34
CA GLY A 366 9.26 -0.24 8.79
C GLY A 366 9.19 -1.59 9.52
N ASP A 367 9.60 -1.62 10.79
CA ASP A 367 9.62 -2.80 11.66
C ASP A 367 8.42 -2.88 12.62
N ARG A 368 7.34 -2.15 12.29
CA ARG A 368 6.14 -2.04 13.11
C ARG A 368 4.88 -2.31 12.31
N LEU A 369 3.94 -2.99 12.95
CA LEU A 369 2.55 -3.09 12.53
C LEU A 369 1.71 -2.11 13.36
N TYR A 370 0.96 -1.24 12.70
CA TYR A 370 0.00 -0.31 13.30
C TYR A 370 -1.42 -0.76 13.03
N PHE A 371 -2.34 -0.47 13.95
CA PHE A 371 -3.76 -0.79 13.81
C PHE A 371 -4.59 0.03 14.79
N ALA A 372 -5.88 0.20 14.50
CA ALA A 372 -6.83 0.74 15.47
C ALA A 372 -7.44 -0.38 16.31
N ALA A 373 -7.57 -0.21 17.62
CA ALA A 373 -8.20 -1.17 18.53
C ALA A 373 -8.71 -0.50 19.82
N ASP A 374 -9.61 -1.17 20.53
CA ASP A 374 -10.19 -0.73 21.81
C ASP A 374 -9.86 -1.74 22.92
N ASP A 375 -9.21 -1.31 24.01
CA ASP A 375 -8.88 -2.18 25.15
C ASP A 375 -9.94 -2.16 26.27
N GLY A 376 -11.06 -1.49 26.03
CA GLY A 376 -12.15 -1.28 26.98
C GLY A 376 -11.89 -0.18 28.02
N ARG A 377 -10.72 0.48 27.98
CA ARG A 377 -10.33 1.54 28.94
C ARG A 377 -10.10 2.87 28.25
N ASP A 378 -9.29 2.86 27.20
CA ASP A 378 -8.82 4.05 26.49
C ASP A 378 -9.65 4.32 25.22
N GLY A 379 -10.70 3.53 24.97
CA GLY A 379 -11.51 3.62 23.75
C GLY A 379 -10.73 3.17 22.52
N ARG A 380 -11.30 3.42 21.33
CA ARG A 380 -10.66 3.04 20.06
C ARG A 380 -9.53 3.99 19.69
N GLU A 381 -8.31 3.52 19.83
CA GLU A 381 -7.08 4.32 19.68
C GLU A 381 -6.07 3.67 18.72
N LEU A 382 -4.94 4.34 18.49
CA LEU A 382 -3.85 3.82 17.66
C LEU A 382 -2.94 2.90 18.49
N TRP A 383 -2.83 1.65 18.05
CA TRP A 383 -1.96 0.63 18.62
C TRP A 383 -0.81 0.30 17.68
N ARG A 384 0.26 -0.25 18.26
CA ARG A 384 1.38 -0.79 17.49
C ARG A 384 1.87 -2.12 18.04
N LEU A 385 2.48 -2.91 17.17
CA LEU A 385 3.18 -4.13 17.45
C LEU A 385 4.57 -4.04 16.81
N ASP A 386 5.63 -4.06 17.62
CA ASP A 386 7.00 -4.18 17.11
C ASP A 386 7.29 -5.64 16.70
N SER A 387 8.21 -5.84 15.76
CA SER A 387 8.62 -7.17 15.25
C SER A 387 8.99 -8.16 16.36
N VAL A 388 9.02 -9.47 16.02
CA VAL A 388 9.27 -10.53 17.01
C VAL A 388 10.64 -10.44 17.68
N SER A 389 11.60 -9.75 17.04
CA SER A 389 12.91 -9.48 17.62
C SER A 389 12.91 -8.43 18.73
N ASN A 390 11.82 -7.67 18.87
CA ASN A 390 11.75 -6.50 19.76
C ASN A 390 10.86 -6.74 20.99
N SER A 391 9.60 -7.16 20.82
CA SER A 391 8.66 -7.34 21.94
C SER A 391 7.49 -8.30 21.62
N ASN A 392 7.03 -8.33 20.36
CA ASN A 392 5.85 -9.08 19.89
C ASN A 392 4.59 -8.93 20.76
N ARG A 393 4.44 -7.79 21.45
CA ARG A 393 3.26 -7.47 22.25
C ARG A 393 2.67 -6.15 21.74
N PRO A 394 1.36 -6.12 21.45
CA PRO A 394 0.65 -4.87 21.19
C PRO A 394 0.83 -3.86 22.33
N VAL A 395 1.05 -2.61 21.98
CA VAL A 395 1.11 -1.48 22.91
C VAL A 395 0.35 -0.30 22.33
N LEU A 396 -0.33 0.45 23.19
CA LEU A 396 -0.94 1.72 22.82
C LEU A 396 0.15 2.68 22.32
N ALA A 397 0.03 3.14 21.07
CA ALA A 397 1.00 4.04 20.49
C ALA A 397 0.80 5.46 21.04
N VAL A 398 -0.45 5.87 21.13
CA VAL A 398 -0.90 7.15 21.64
C VAL A 398 -2.37 7.01 22.06
N ASP A 399 -2.71 7.59 23.21
CA ASP A 399 -4.08 7.87 23.62
C ASP A 399 -4.41 9.28 23.13
N LEU A 400 -4.90 9.39 21.89
CA LEU A 400 -5.03 10.69 21.22
C LEU A 400 -6.27 11.45 21.71
N ASN A 401 -7.37 10.75 22.00
CA ASN A 401 -8.58 11.32 22.60
C ASN A 401 -8.93 10.58 23.91
N PRO A 402 -8.39 11.04 25.04
CA PRO A 402 -8.41 10.29 26.29
C PRO A 402 -9.79 9.88 26.81
N GLY A 403 -9.86 8.63 27.27
CA GLY A 403 -11.06 8.02 27.86
C GLY A 403 -11.83 7.16 26.86
N GLN A 404 -13.05 6.75 27.21
CA GLN A 404 -13.77 5.72 26.44
C GLN A 404 -14.29 6.15 25.06
N VAL A 405 -14.13 7.42 24.67
CA VAL A 405 -14.58 7.92 23.36
C VAL A 405 -13.63 7.47 22.25
N GLY A 406 -12.32 7.55 22.50
CA GLY A 406 -11.27 7.21 21.56
C GLY A 406 -11.17 8.14 20.34
N SER A 407 -10.03 8.08 19.65
CA SER A 407 -9.73 8.91 18.48
C SER A 407 -10.18 8.30 17.14
N ASN A 408 -10.59 7.04 17.17
CA ASN A 408 -11.10 6.28 16.03
C ASN A 408 -10.21 6.38 14.76
N PRO A 409 -8.92 5.96 14.79
CA PRO A 409 -8.04 6.06 13.62
C PRO A 409 -8.56 5.25 12.41
N THR A 410 -8.54 5.84 11.21
CA THR A 410 -8.83 5.13 9.93
C THR A 410 -7.89 5.55 8.80
N ASP A 411 -7.97 4.81 7.68
CA ASP A 411 -7.24 5.07 6.44
C ASP A 411 -5.73 5.17 6.71
N LEU A 412 -5.18 4.21 7.46
CA LEU A 412 -3.77 4.18 7.80
C LEU A 412 -2.92 3.94 6.55
N ILE A 413 -1.85 4.71 6.38
CA ILE A 413 -0.91 4.53 5.27
C ILE A 413 0.54 4.82 5.69
N GLU A 414 1.48 4.15 5.07
CA GLU A 414 2.89 4.50 5.15
C GLU A 414 3.21 5.63 4.17
N PHE A 415 3.81 6.71 4.68
CA PHE A 415 4.38 7.78 3.86
C PHE A 415 5.63 8.35 4.55
N ASP A 416 6.73 8.51 3.81
CA ASP A 416 8.03 8.95 4.34
C ASP A 416 8.46 8.24 5.65
N ASN A 417 8.31 6.91 5.68
CA ASN A 417 8.68 6.05 6.81
C ASN A 417 7.95 6.44 8.12
N ARG A 418 6.75 7.02 8.01
CA ARG A 418 5.86 7.34 9.11
C ARG A 418 4.45 6.87 8.77
N LEU A 419 3.67 6.65 9.81
CA LEU A 419 2.24 6.39 9.66
C LEU A 419 1.53 7.72 9.47
N TYR A 420 0.65 7.79 8.47
CA TYR A 420 -0.36 8.85 8.32
C TYR A 420 -1.74 8.22 8.44
N PHE A 421 -2.68 8.92 9.08
CA PHE A 421 -4.01 8.42 9.36
C PHE A 421 -4.99 9.57 9.63
N ALA A 422 -6.29 9.30 9.49
CA ALA A 422 -7.32 10.21 9.94
C ALA A 422 -7.76 9.86 11.38
N ALA A 423 -7.90 10.84 12.26
CA ALA A 423 -8.35 10.64 13.64
C ALA A 423 -8.89 11.95 14.25
N ASP A 424 -9.66 11.81 15.32
CA ASP A 424 -10.26 12.91 16.08
C ASP A 424 -9.61 12.98 17.48
N ASP A 425 -9.04 14.13 17.85
CA ASP A 425 -8.42 14.33 19.17
C ASP A 425 -9.39 14.90 20.22
N GLY A 426 -10.66 15.05 19.85
CA GLY A 426 -11.71 15.66 20.67
C GLY A 426 -11.67 17.19 20.72
N ARG A 427 -10.86 17.85 19.88
CA ARG A 427 -10.74 19.32 19.81
C ARG A 427 -10.82 19.87 18.40
N ASP A 428 -10.07 19.28 17.48
CA ASP A 428 -9.92 19.77 16.11
C ASP A 428 -10.81 18.95 15.13
N GLY A 429 -11.66 18.07 15.67
CA GLY A 429 -12.43 17.12 14.87
C GLY A 429 -11.53 16.09 14.16
N ARG A 430 -12.10 15.37 13.19
CA ARG A 430 -11.36 14.36 12.41
C ARG A 430 -10.46 15.00 11.36
N GLU A 431 -9.15 14.91 11.56
CA GLU A 431 -8.14 15.57 10.74
C GLU A 431 -7.01 14.62 10.31
N LEU A 432 -6.03 15.13 9.55
CA LEU A 432 -4.86 14.35 9.08
C LEU A 432 -3.76 14.36 10.15
N TRP A 433 -3.42 13.18 10.65
CA TRP A 433 -2.36 12.97 11.65
C TRP A 433 -1.19 12.19 11.07
N ARG A 434 -0.02 12.35 11.69
CA ARG A 434 1.15 11.49 11.45
C ARG A 434 1.74 10.99 12.76
N SER A 435 2.38 9.82 12.74
CA SER A 435 3.07 9.24 13.90
C SER A 435 4.26 8.37 13.49
N ASP A 436 5.29 8.31 14.35
CA ASP A 436 6.31 7.25 14.34
C ASP A 436 5.98 6.13 15.34
N GLY A 437 4.79 6.16 15.93
CA GLY A 437 4.33 5.23 16.95
C GLY A 437 4.62 5.66 18.38
N THR A 438 5.15 6.86 18.61
CA THR A 438 5.30 7.45 19.95
C THR A 438 4.40 8.66 20.13
N THR A 439 3.90 8.88 21.36
CA THR A 439 3.08 10.04 21.74
C THR A 439 3.70 11.38 21.33
N ILE A 440 5.03 11.54 21.45
CA ILE A 440 5.74 12.80 21.11
C ILE A 440 5.77 13.06 19.60
N SER A 441 5.78 12.00 18.81
CA SER A 441 5.81 12.07 17.34
C SER A 441 4.42 12.21 16.72
N THR A 442 3.38 11.77 17.44
CA THR A 442 2.00 11.87 16.99
C THR A 442 1.59 13.33 16.96
N ARG A 443 1.35 13.85 15.76
CA ARG A 443 1.06 15.27 15.55
C ARG A 443 0.08 15.45 14.40
N LEU A 444 -0.79 16.44 14.58
CA LEU A 444 -1.62 16.99 13.52
C LEU A 444 -0.71 17.48 12.39
N VAL A 445 -1.01 17.07 11.16
CA VAL A 445 -0.28 17.52 9.97
C VAL A 445 -0.78 18.88 9.55
N ALA A 446 -2.09 19.02 9.43
CA ALA A 446 -2.80 20.26 9.13
C ALA A 446 -4.21 20.18 9.73
N ASP A 447 -4.67 21.28 10.30
CA ASP A 447 -6.08 21.56 10.56
C ASP A 447 -6.67 22.12 9.25
N ILE A 448 -7.34 21.28 8.47
CA ILE A 448 -7.83 21.65 7.14
C ILE A 448 -9.17 22.39 7.26
N ASN A 449 -10.09 21.90 8.10
CA ASN A 449 -11.32 22.60 8.42
C ASN A 449 -11.18 23.36 9.74
N THR A 450 -10.84 24.64 9.65
CA THR A 450 -10.57 25.48 10.83
C THR A 450 -11.81 25.87 11.65
N ASN A 451 -12.99 25.36 11.31
CA ASN A 451 -14.20 25.58 12.10
C ASN A 451 -14.13 24.74 13.38
N PHE A 452 -14.45 25.37 14.51
CA PHE A 452 -14.35 24.71 15.83
C PHE A 452 -15.28 23.48 15.91
N ASP A 453 -14.73 22.35 16.38
CA ASP A 453 -15.38 21.02 16.47
C ASP A 453 -15.84 20.40 15.12
N GLU A 454 -15.43 20.97 13.98
CA GLU A 454 -15.67 20.38 12.66
C GLU A 454 -14.35 19.88 12.07
N GLY A 455 -14.28 18.60 11.66
CA GLY A 455 -13.09 18.05 11.02
C GLY A 455 -13.23 17.90 9.51
N SER A 456 -12.10 17.90 8.80
CA SER A 456 -12.03 17.74 7.35
C SER A 456 -12.27 16.31 6.84
N SER A 457 -12.35 15.36 7.76
CA SER A 457 -12.57 13.93 7.51
C SER A 457 -11.71 13.33 6.39
N PRO A 458 -10.36 13.44 6.46
CA PRO A 458 -9.46 12.86 5.45
C PRO A 458 -9.68 11.36 5.29
N ALA A 459 -9.62 10.85 4.06
CA ALA A 459 -9.74 9.41 3.78
C ALA A 459 -9.22 9.08 2.37
N GLN A 460 -9.20 7.79 2.03
CA GLN A 460 -8.83 7.28 0.71
C GLN A 460 -7.39 7.64 0.35
N PHE A 461 -6.47 7.37 1.28
CA PHE A 461 -5.08 7.79 1.15
C PHE A 461 -4.35 7.01 0.06
N ALA A 462 -3.52 7.72 -0.70
CA ALA A 462 -2.58 7.11 -1.66
C ALA A 462 -1.28 7.90 -1.68
N VAL A 463 -0.16 7.20 -1.88
CA VAL A 463 1.15 7.84 -2.05
C VAL A 463 1.57 7.74 -3.51
N VAL A 464 1.82 8.89 -4.15
CA VAL A 464 2.33 8.98 -5.52
C VAL A 464 3.39 10.06 -5.57
N ASN A 465 4.55 9.77 -6.17
CA ASN A 465 5.64 10.74 -6.36
C ASN A 465 6.05 11.52 -5.10
N ASP A 466 6.28 10.79 -4.00
CA ASP A 466 6.71 11.32 -2.71
C ASP A 466 5.74 12.40 -2.16
N ARG A 467 4.45 12.24 -2.46
CA ARG A 467 3.34 13.02 -1.90
C ARG A 467 2.22 12.10 -1.45
N LEU A 468 1.58 12.48 -0.36
CA LEU A 468 0.33 11.87 0.10
C LEU A 468 -0.83 12.57 -0.59
N TYR A 469 -1.73 11.82 -1.19
CA TYR A 469 -3.00 12.28 -1.77
C TYR A 469 -4.16 11.68 -1.00
N PHE A 470 -5.23 12.44 -0.84
CA PHE A 470 -6.40 12.03 -0.07
C PHE A 470 -7.59 12.91 -0.42
N ALA A 471 -8.78 12.48 -0.01
CA ALA A 471 -9.97 13.29 -0.11
C ALA A 471 -10.28 13.95 1.24
N ALA A 472 -10.69 15.22 1.26
CA ALA A 472 -11.06 15.97 2.48
C ALA A 472 -11.96 17.17 2.16
N ASP A 473 -12.66 17.71 3.17
CA ASP A 473 -13.55 18.88 3.07
C ASP A 473 -13.03 20.01 3.98
N ASP A 474 -12.82 21.21 3.45
CA ASP A 474 -12.32 22.36 4.23
C ASP A 474 -13.44 23.21 4.86
N GLY A 475 -14.69 22.76 4.77
CA GLY A 475 -15.85 23.42 5.36
C GLY A 475 -16.30 24.68 4.62
N ARG A 476 -15.78 24.97 3.41
CA ARG A 476 -16.10 26.21 2.67
C ARG A 476 -17.28 26.11 1.72
N GLY A 477 -17.93 24.95 1.66
CA GLY A 477 -19.13 24.72 0.87
C GLY A 477 -18.89 24.00 -0.47
N ASP A 478 -17.62 23.79 -0.83
CA ASP A 478 -17.23 23.05 -2.03
C ASP A 478 -17.22 21.53 -1.78
N GLY A 479 -17.47 21.09 -0.54
CA GLY A 479 -17.55 19.67 -0.17
C GLY A 479 -16.20 18.96 -0.20
N ARG A 480 -16.25 17.62 -0.34
CA ARG A 480 -15.05 16.77 -0.31
C ARG A 480 -14.33 16.81 -1.66
N GLU A 481 -13.08 17.25 -1.64
CA GLU A 481 -12.23 17.44 -2.81
C GLU A 481 -10.91 16.68 -2.71
N LEU A 482 -10.09 16.73 -3.77
CA LEU A 482 -8.78 16.06 -3.81
C LEU A 482 -7.72 16.95 -3.18
N TRP A 483 -7.02 16.43 -2.18
CA TRP A 483 -5.94 17.10 -1.46
C TRP A 483 -4.62 16.37 -1.65
N ARG A 484 -3.52 17.10 -1.43
CA ARG A 484 -2.17 16.54 -1.31
C ARG A 484 -1.45 17.09 -0.09
N SER A 485 -0.46 16.36 0.40
CA SER A 485 0.46 16.79 1.46
C SER A 485 1.88 16.27 1.21
N ASP A 486 2.87 17.07 1.59
CA ASP A 486 4.27 16.64 1.74
C ASP A 486 4.60 16.20 3.19
N GLY A 487 3.56 16.10 4.03
CA GLY A 487 3.67 15.78 5.44
C GLY A 487 3.76 16.98 6.36
N THR A 488 3.70 18.22 5.84
CA THR A 488 3.71 19.46 6.62
C THR A 488 2.42 20.25 6.45
N ALA A 489 2.08 21.11 7.41
CA ALA A 489 0.91 21.99 7.32
C ALA A 489 0.93 22.87 6.06
N GLY A 490 2.09 23.48 5.74
CA GLY A 490 2.24 24.37 4.59
C GLY A 490 2.24 23.66 3.23
N GLY A 491 2.60 22.38 3.20
CA GLY A 491 2.53 21.55 1.99
C GLY A 491 1.21 20.81 1.81
N THR A 492 0.27 20.94 2.75
CA THR A 492 -1.09 20.39 2.64
C THR A 492 -1.99 21.37 1.90
N THR A 493 -2.36 21.04 0.66
CA THR A 493 -3.13 21.92 -0.23
C THR A 493 -4.12 21.11 -1.07
N GLN A 494 -5.29 21.67 -1.35
CA GLN A 494 -6.20 21.15 -2.36
C GLN A 494 -5.50 21.09 -3.73
N VAL A 495 -5.76 20.03 -4.50
CA VAL A 495 -5.15 19.77 -5.81
C VAL A 495 -5.99 20.36 -6.92
N ASP A 496 -7.27 20.02 -6.94
CA ASP A 496 -8.23 20.39 -7.98
C ASP A 496 -9.63 20.43 -7.36
N ASP A 497 -10.52 21.21 -7.97
CA ASP A 497 -11.96 21.21 -7.69
C ASP A 497 -12.65 20.67 -8.94
N ILE A 498 -13.06 19.40 -8.89
CA ILE A 498 -13.65 18.70 -10.04
C ILE A 498 -15.18 18.86 -10.05
N GLY A 499 -15.81 19.03 -8.88
CA GLY A 499 -17.26 19.03 -8.70
C GLY A 499 -17.88 20.43 -8.72
N GLY A 500 -17.07 21.48 -8.67
CA GLY A 500 -17.54 22.84 -8.40
C GLY A 500 -18.22 22.90 -7.02
N ASP A 501 -19.30 23.68 -6.91
CA ASP A 501 -20.01 23.96 -5.65
C ASP A 501 -20.72 22.74 -4.98
N GLN A 502 -20.51 21.49 -5.43
CA GLN A 502 -21.18 20.29 -4.88
C GLN A 502 -20.23 19.19 -4.39
N GLY A 503 -18.92 19.36 -4.56
CA GLY A 503 -17.92 18.37 -4.14
C GLY A 503 -17.77 17.17 -5.08
N SER A 504 -16.52 16.87 -5.44
CA SER A 504 -16.19 15.79 -6.36
C SER A 504 -16.13 14.41 -5.72
N ASN A 505 -16.09 14.35 -4.39
CA ASN A 505 -16.02 13.12 -3.59
C ASN A 505 -14.97 12.12 -4.09
N PRO A 506 -13.67 12.50 -4.17
CA PRO A 506 -12.64 11.60 -4.66
C PRO A 506 -12.54 10.35 -3.79
N SER A 507 -12.40 9.20 -4.45
CA SER A 507 -12.34 7.91 -3.77
C SER A 507 -11.54 6.89 -4.57
N SER A 508 -11.19 5.77 -3.92
CA SER A 508 -10.43 4.69 -4.56
C SER A 508 -9.13 5.21 -5.21
N LEU A 509 -8.30 5.93 -4.46
CA LEU A 509 -7.07 6.53 -4.99
C LEU A 509 -5.96 5.47 -5.17
N ILE A 510 -5.23 5.54 -6.28
CA ILE A 510 -4.03 4.72 -6.53
C ILE A 510 -3.10 5.44 -7.51
N GLY A 511 -1.78 5.18 -7.49
CA GLY A 511 -0.91 5.46 -8.66
C GLY A 511 0.02 4.28 -8.87
N ILE A 512 0.54 3.85 -10.03
CA ILE A 512 0.46 4.12 -11.48
C ILE A 512 0.83 5.46 -12.05
N ASP A 513 1.89 5.99 -11.54
CA ASP A 513 3.14 6.04 -12.27
C ASP A 513 3.78 7.31 -11.76
N ASP A 514 3.73 8.33 -12.61
CA ASP A 514 3.62 9.71 -12.19
C ASP A 514 2.14 10.16 -12.25
N VAL A 515 1.19 9.21 -12.24
CA VAL A 515 -0.24 9.47 -12.39
C VAL A 515 -1.00 8.90 -11.19
N LEU A 516 -1.85 9.72 -10.60
CA LEU A 516 -2.86 9.31 -9.64
C LEU A 516 -4.16 9.01 -10.39
N TYR A 517 -4.73 7.82 -10.21
CA TYR A 517 -6.07 7.44 -10.64
C TYR A 517 -7.01 7.44 -9.45
N PHE A 518 -8.23 7.87 -9.68
CA PHE A 518 -9.25 7.95 -8.64
C PHE A 518 -10.65 8.01 -9.26
N VAL A 519 -11.65 7.72 -8.45
CA VAL A 519 -13.06 7.91 -8.79
C VAL A 519 -13.50 9.28 -8.30
N ALA A 520 -14.21 10.05 -9.12
CA ALA A 520 -14.77 11.33 -8.74
C ALA A 520 -16.00 11.69 -9.59
N ASN A 521 -16.81 12.63 -9.09
CA ASN A 521 -17.98 13.16 -9.75
C ASN A 521 -17.78 14.62 -10.17
N ASP A 522 -18.09 14.94 -11.42
CA ASP A 522 -18.04 16.31 -11.96
C ASP A 522 -19.39 17.05 -11.90
N GLY A 523 -20.36 16.48 -11.19
CA GLY A 523 -21.73 17.01 -11.09
C GLY A 523 -22.61 16.71 -12.30
N THR A 524 -22.08 16.16 -13.39
CA THR A 524 -22.82 15.90 -14.63
C THR A 524 -22.80 14.44 -15.09
N ARG A 525 -21.74 13.70 -14.79
CA ARG A 525 -21.52 12.30 -15.24
C ARG A 525 -21.57 11.28 -14.12
N GLY A 526 -21.72 11.72 -12.87
CA GLY A 526 -21.62 10.82 -11.74
C GLY A 526 -20.18 10.37 -11.48
N LEU A 527 -20.04 9.25 -10.77
CA LEU A 527 -18.75 8.69 -10.39
C LEU A 527 -18.09 7.96 -11.57
N GLU A 528 -17.04 8.59 -12.08
CA GLU A 528 -16.26 8.09 -13.22
C GLU A 528 -14.77 7.96 -12.86
N LEU A 529 -13.99 7.34 -13.76
CA LEU A 529 -12.56 7.17 -13.58
C LEU A 529 -11.81 8.42 -14.06
N TRP A 530 -11.07 9.04 -13.15
CA TRP A 530 -10.23 10.21 -13.39
C TRP A 530 -8.75 9.88 -13.19
N ARG A 531 -7.91 10.72 -13.79
CA ARG A 531 -6.47 10.68 -13.60
C ARG A 531 -5.88 12.07 -13.39
N PHE A 532 -4.82 12.19 -12.60
CA PHE A 532 -4.08 13.42 -12.33
C PHE A 532 -2.58 13.17 -12.49
N ASN A 533 -1.90 13.97 -13.32
CA ASN A 533 -0.44 13.89 -13.47
C ASN A 533 0.24 14.64 -12.33
N THR A 534 1.11 13.95 -11.59
CA THR A 534 1.68 14.38 -10.29
C THR A 534 2.98 15.17 -10.35
#